data_AF-A0A2T4J3V3-F1
#
_entry.id   AF-A0A2T4J3V3-F1
#
_cell.length_a   1.000
_cell.length_b   1.000
_cell.length_c   1.000
_cell.angle_alpha   90.00
_cell.angle_beta   90.00
_cell.angle_gamma   90.00
#
_symmetry.space_group_name_H-M   'P 1'
#
loop_
_entity.id
_entity.type
_entity.pdbx_description
1 polymer ?
#
loop_
_entity_poly.entity_id
_entity_poly.type
_entity_poly.pdbx_seq_one_letter_code
_entity_poly.pdbx_strand_id
1 'polypeptide(L)'
;PTHGDQEGAAWNGHFDCTCYHPIFLFNQFGMLERCALRNGNVHSADGWRDVLDPVIARYAERDLGGRFFRADAAYAIPAIYERLEE
;
A
#
# COMPACT_ATOMS: atom_id res chain seq x y z
N PRO A 1 -4.64 -9.92 14.81
CA PRO A 1 -3.45 -10.42 15.55
C PRO A 1 -2.98 -11.73 14.92
N THR A 2 -1.67 -11.97 14.88
CA THR A 2 -1.08 -13.24 14.44
C THR A 2 -0.80 -14.15 15.66
N HIS A 3 -0.53 -15.43 15.41
CA HIS A 3 -0.25 -16.41 16.47
C HIS A 3 1.04 -17.19 16.18
N GLY A 4 1.89 -17.37 17.19
CA GLY A 4 3.21 -18.01 17.03
C GLY A 4 4.19 -17.16 16.20
N ASP A 5 5.23 -17.81 15.69
CA ASP A 5 6.30 -17.16 14.92
C ASP A 5 5.98 -17.14 13.42
N GLN A 6 5.08 -16.25 13.02
CA GLN A 6 4.70 -16.07 11.62
C GLN A 6 5.62 -15.07 10.90
N GLU A 7 6.05 -15.41 9.68
CA GLU A 7 6.96 -14.60 8.87
C GLU A 7 6.40 -13.18 8.63
N GLY A 8 7.18 -12.15 8.96
CA GLY A 8 6.79 -10.75 8.74
C GLY A 8 5.80 -10.21 9.77
N ALA A 9 5.31 -11.02 10.71
CA ALA A 9 4.56 -10.51 11.85
C ALA A 9 5.51 -9.85 12.86
N ALA A 10 5.12 -8.70 13.39
CA ALA A 10 5.86 -8.02 14.45
C ALA A 10 4.92 -7.22 15.35
N TRP A 11 5.40 -6.89 16.54
CA TRP A 11 4.70 -6.04 17.48
C TRP A 11 4.56 -4.62 16.93
N ASN A 12 3.32 -4.17 16.73
CA ASN A 12 3.02 -2.82 16.29
C ASN A 12 2.43 -2.00 17.44
N GLY A 13 3.15 -0.95 17.87
CA GLY A 13 2.72 -0.10 18.98
C GLY A 13 1.48 0.75 18.70
N HIS A 14 1.13 1.00 17.43
CA HIS A 14 -0.09 1.72 17.07
C HIS A 14 -1.34 0.85 17.23
N PHE A 15 -1.23 -0.44 16.89
CA PHE A 15 -2.33 -1.41 17.02
C PHE A 15 -2.31 -2.22 18.31
N ASP A 16 -1.30 -2.01 19.16
CA ASP A 16 -1.09 -2.69 20.45
C ASP A 16 -1.18 -4.23 20.32
N CYS A 17 -0.65 -4.77 19.22
CA CYS A 17 -0.62 -6.21 18.97
C CYS A 17 0.50 -6.63 18.03
N THR A 18 0.84 -7.92 18.06
CA THR A 18 1.62 -8.56 16.99
C THR A 18 0.69 -8.82 15.81
N CYS A 19 1.01 -8.24 14.66
CA CYS A 19 0.18 -8.33 13.47
C CYS A 19 1.01 -8.34 12.19
N TYR A 20 0.34 -8.68 11.09
CA TYR A 20 0.82 -8.35 9.76
C TYR A 20 0.51 -6.88 9.44
N HIS A 21 1.35 -6.27 8.62
CA HIS A 21 1.12 -4.93 8.08
C HIS A 21 1.23 -4.92 6.55
N PRO A 22 0.40 -5.70 5.84
CA PRO A 22 0.46 -5.78 4.39
C PRO A 22 0.04 -4.44 3.77
N ILE A 23 0.49 -4.19 2.55
CA ILE A 23 -0.05 -3.15 1.68
C ILE A 23 -0.78 -3.83 0.51
N PHE A 24 -1.96 -3.32 0.19
CA PHE A 24 -2.76 -3.79 -0.92
C PHE A 24 -3.12 -2.61 -1.82
N LEU A 25 -3.09 -2.85 -3.13
CA LEU A 25 -3.52 -1.91 -4.15
C LEU A 25 -4.57 -2.59 -5.02
N PHE A 26 -5.76 -1.98 -5.11
CA PHE A 26 -6.89 -2.48 -5.87
C PHE A 26 -7.24 -1.51 -7.00
N ASN A 27 -7.88 -2.02 -8.04
CA ASN A 27 -8.50 -1.19 -9.07
C ASN A 27 -9.96 -0.85 -8.75
N GLN A 28 -10.61 -0.09 -9.65
CA GLN A 28 -11.99 0.36 -9.50
C GLN A 28 -13.02 -0.76 -9.46
N PHE A 29 -12.68 -1.96 -9.92
CA PHE A 29 -13.55 -3.14 -9.89
C PHE A 29 -13.35 -3.98 -8.62
N GLY A 30 -12.49 -3.52 -7.70
CA GLY A 30 -12.13 -4.26 -6.49
C GLY A 30 -11.16 -5.42 -6.78
N MET A 31 -10.57 -5.50 -7.97
CA MET A 31 -9.56 -6.51 -8.27
C MET A 31 -8.21 -6.11 -7.68
N LEU A 32 -7.51 -7.07 -7.10
CA LEU A 32 -6.18 -6.85 -6.55
C LEU A 32 -5.19 -6.63 -7.70
N GLU A 33 -4.53 -5.47 -7.68
CA GLU A 33 -3.49 -5.14 -8.64
C GLU A 33 -2.11 -5.55 -8.12
N ARG A 34 -1.81 -5.25 -6.85
CA ARG A 34 -0.57 -5.67 -6.17
C ARG A 34 -0.74 -5.78 -4.66
N CYS A 35 0.10 -6.60 -4.05
CA CYS A 35 0.27 -6.66 -2.61
C CYS A 35 1.74 -6.84 -2.24
N ALA A 36 2.11 -6.41 -1.04
CA ALA A 36 3.39 -6.73 -0.43
C ALA A 36 3.18 -7.01 1.06
N LEU A 37 3.75 -8.12 1.53
CA LEU A 37 3.89 -8.37 2.96
C LEU A 37 5.09 -7.57 3.47
N ARG A 38 4.85 -6.73 4.46
CA ARG A 38 5.87 -5.91 5.11
C ARG A 38 5.97 -6.32 6.57
N ASN A 39 7.10 -5.96 7.19
CA ASN A 39 7.29 -6.19 8.61
C ASN A 39 6.18 -5.49 9.42
N GLY A 40 5.59 -6.20 10.38
CA GLY A 40 4.39 -5.78 11.11
C GLY A 40 4.50 -4.44 11.84
N ASN A 41 5.71 -3.91 12.06
CA ASN A 41 5.99 -2.74 12.87
C ASN A 41 6.46 -1.51 12.07
N VAL A 42 6.31 -1.51 10.73
CA VAL A 42 6.65 -0.36 9.89
C VAL A 42 5.53 0.67 9.84
N HIS A 43 5.85 1.88 9.38
CA HIS A 43 4.83 2.90 9.10
C HIS A 43 3.88 2.43 7.99
N SER A 44 2.59 2.80 8.06
CA SER A 44 1.58 2.30 7.11
C SER A 44 1.92 2.59 5.64
N ALA A 45 2.52 3.73 5.33
CA ALA A 45 2.97 4.05 3.98
C ALA A 45 4.36 3.48 3.63
N ASP A 46 5.09 2.83 4.53
CA ASP A 46 6.42 2.28 4.22
C ASP A 46 6.39 1.32 3.00
N GLY A 47 7.31 1.48 2.05
CA GLY A 47 7.33 0.65 0.82
C GLY A 47 6.18 0.91 -0.17
N TRP A 48 5.40 1.99 -0.02
CA TRP A 48 4.27 2.31 -0.93
C TRP A 48 4.68 2.37 -2.40
N ARG A 49 5.88 2.89 -2.68
CA ARG A 49 6.38 3.14 -4.04
C ARG A 49 6.54 1.85 -4.83
N ASP A 50 7.05 0.80 -4.20
CA ASP A 50 7.27 -0.51 -4.83
C ASP A 50 5.95 -1.19 -5.24
N VAL A 51 4.84 -0.82 -4.58
CA VAL A 51 3.51 -1.32 -4.91
C VAL A 51 2.83 -0.46 -5.97
N LEU A 52 2.96 0.87 -5.87
CA LEU A 52 2.24 1.81 -6.72
C LEU A 52 2.91 2.05 -8.08
N ASP A 53 4.23 2.24 -8.14
CA ASP A 53 4.94 2.60 -9.37
C ASP A 53 4.73 1.59 -10.51
N PRO A 54 4.80 0.27 -10.27
CA PRO A 54 4.55 -0.69 -11.34
C PRO A 54 3.11 -0.67 -11.85
N VAL A 55 2.15 -0.24 -11.03
CA VAL A 55 0.75 -0.08 -11.44
C VAL A 55 0.58 1.19 -12.28
N ILE A 56 1.17 2.31 -11.85
CA ILE A 56 1.21 3.55 -12.64
C ILE A 56 1.80 3.28 -14.03
N ALA A 57 2.97 2.63 -14.09
CA ALA A 57 3.66 2.32 -15.34
C ALA A 57 2.79 1.49 -16.30
N ARG A 58 2.08 0.47 -15.79
CA ARG A 58 1.19 -0.37 -16.61
C ARG A 58 -0.04 0.37 -17.16
N TYR A 59 -0.51 1.40 -16.45
CA TYR A 59 -1.65 2.22 -16.87
C TYR A 59 -1.24 3.49 -17.64
N ALA A 60 0.06 3.79 -17.72
CA ALA A 60 0.58 5.04 -18.28
C ALA A 60 0.05 5.33 -19.69
N GLU A 61 -0.01 4.31 -20.55
CA GLU A 61 -0.43 4.42 -21.96
C GLU A 61 -1.93 4.16 -22.19
N ARG A 62 -2.71 3.88 -21.12
CA ARG A 62 -4.13 3.57 -21.26
C ARG A 62 -4.99 4.82 -21.13
N ASP A 63 -5.96 4.95 -22.03
CA ASP A 63 -7.06 5.88 -21.85
C ASP A 63 -8.08 5.27 -20.88
N LEU A 64 -8.21 5.89 -19.72
CA LEU A 64 -9.06 5.44 -18.61
C LEU A 64 -10.27 6.35 -18.39
N GLY A 65 -10.43 7.43 -19.19
CA GLY A 65 -11.48 8.43 -18.97
C GLY A 65 -11.34 9.23 -17.66
N GLY A 66 -10.15 9.17 -17.04
CA GLY A 66 -9.82 9.82 -15.76
C GLY A 66 -8.92 8.96 -14.88
N ARG A 67 -8.10 9.59 -14.04
CA ARG A 67 -7.24 8.90 -13.06
C ARG A 67 -7.58 9.42 -11.67
N PHE A 68 -8.05 8.51 -10.82
CA PHE A 68 -8.41 8.81 -9.45
C PHE A 68 -7.64 7.86 -8.53
N PHE A 69 -7.09 8.42 -7.45
CA PHE A 69 -6.39 7.65 -6.44
C PHE A 69 -7.08 7.87 -5.09
N ARG A 70 -7.34 6.77 -4.38
CA ARG A 70 -7.90 6.78 -3.02
C ARG A 70 -7.02 5.90 -2.15
N ALA A 71 -6.63 6.42 -1.00
CA ALA A 71 -5.90 5.67 0.00
C ALA A 71 -6.39 6.02 1.42
N ASP A 72 -5.98 5.22 2.40
CA ASP A 72 -6.22 5.49 3.81
C ASP A 72 -5.45 6.75 4.27
N ALA A 73 -5.87 7.36 5.38
CA ALA A 73 -5.28 8.58 5.93
C ALA A 73 -3.76 8.49 6.12
N ALA A 74 -3.22 7.30 6.45
CA ALA A 74 -1.79 7.13 6.64
C ALA A 74 -0.94 7.25 5.34
N TYR A 75 -1.59 7.28 4.17
CA TYR A 75 -0.96 7.51 2.86
C TYR A 75 -1.08 8.96 2.38
N ALA A 76 -1.66 9.86 3.16
CA ALA A 76 -1.71 11.28 2.86
C ALA A 76 -0.35 11.96 3.14
N ILE A 77 0.71 11.50 2.46
CA ILE A 77 2.08 12.03 2.60
C ILE A 77 2.50 12.79 1.33
N PRO A 78 3.28 13.89 1.44
CA PRO A 78 3.68 14.71 0.28
C PRO A 78 4.25 13.92 -0.90
N ALA A 79 5.11 12.94 -0.61
CA ALA A 79 5.74 12.11 -1.63
C ALA A 79 4.76 11.32 -2.51
N ILE A 80 3.58 10.95 -1.98
CA ILE A 80 2.55 10.26 -2.77
C ILE A 80 1.84 11.26 -3.69
N TYR A 81 1.52 12.45 -3.20
CA TYR A 81 0.90 13.50 -4.03
C TYR A 81 1.82 13.92 -5.18
N GLU A 82 3.07 14.23 -4.88
CA GLU A 82 4.08 14.59 -5.88
C GLU A 82 4.17 13.51 -6.97
N ARG A 83 4.22 12.24 -6.57
CA ARG A 83 4.31 11.13 -7.51
C ARG A 83 3.07 10.93 -8.39
N LEU A 84 1.88 11.27 -7.88
CA LEU A 84 0.62 11.15 -8.63
C LEU A 84 0.41 12.32 -9.61
N GLU A 85 1.10 13.44 -9.40
CA GLU A 85 1.05 14.64 -10.24
C GLU A 85 2.11 14.66 -11.35
N GLU A 86 3.09 13.75 -11.29
CA GLU A 86 4.05 13.45 -12.37
C GLU A 86 3.38 12.82 -13.61
#